data_AF-W5T943-F1
#
_entry.id   AF-W5T943-F1
#
_cell.length_a   1.000
_cell.length_b   1.000
_cell.length_c   1.000
_cell.angle_alpha   90.00
_cell.angle_beta   90.00
_cell.angle_gamma   90.00
#
_symmetry.space_group_name_H-M   'P 1'
#
loop_
_entity.id
_entity.type
_entity.pdbx_description
1 polymer ?
#
loop_
_entity_poly.entity_id
_entity_poly.type
_entity_poly.pdbx_seq_one_letter_code
_entity_poly.pdbx_strand_id
1 'polypeptide(L)'
;MEFDPVVAARTATDLDALADRLEAGLKADTPALKVDAPGLDEVSRRAAATLTDVGVSFDSSSVMGVQELRKLAATLRAQARGLTQMDADNAADLGASA
;
A
#
# COMPACT_ATOMS: atom_id res chain seq x y z
N MET A 1 20.18 5.96 -16.26
CA MET A 1 19.31 4.92 -15.66
C MET A 1 18.15 4.77 -16.64
N GLU A 2 18.01 3.60 -17.25
CA GLU A 2 16.98 3.32 -18.26
C GLU A 2 15.75 2.73 -17.57
N PHE A 3 14.55 3.12 -18.01
CA PHE A 3 13.30 2.62 -17.46
C PHE A 3 12.89 1.34 -18.21
N ASP A 4 12.74 0.24 -17.48
CA ASP A 4 12.28 -1.05 -18.03
C ASP A 4 10.78 -1.25 -17.68
N PRO A 5 9.87 -1.20 -18.67
CA PRO A 5 8.43 -1.34 -18.43
C PRO A 5 8.03 -2.74 -17.95
N VAL A 6 8.80 -3.79 -18.28
CA VAL A 6 8.56 -5.16 -17.81
C VAL A 6 8.90 -5.28 -16.34
N VAL A 7 10.06 -4.74 -15.94
CA VAL A 7 10.45 -4.68 -14.52
C VAL A 7 9.45 -3.84 -13.73
N ALA A 8 9.04 -2.68 -14.24
CA ALA A 8 8.03 -1.83 -13.61
C ALA A 8 6.70 -2.57 -13.38
N ALA A 9 6.19 -3.29 -14.38
CA ALA A 9 4.96 -4.08 -14.23
C ALA A 9 5.09 -5.21 -13.18
N ARG A 10 6.25 -5.87 -13.12
CA ARG A 10 6.55 -6.89 -12.10
C ARG A 10 6.60 -6.29 -10.71
N THR A 11 7.35 -5.21 -10.52
CA THR A 11 7.44 -4.50 -9.23
C THR A 11 6.08 -4.01 -8.77
N ALA A 12 5.21 -3.56 -9.67
CA ALA A 12 3.85 -3.20 -9.29
C ALA A 12 3.04 -4.40 -8.75
N THR A 13 3.22 -5.58 -9.35
CA THR A 13 2.61 -6.83 -8.87
C THR A 13 3.14 -7.20 -7.49
N ASP A 14 4.46 -7.02 -7.26
CA ASP A 14 5.08 -7.28 -5.96
C ASP A 14 4.56 -6.32 -4.87
N LEU A 15 4.32 -5.05 -5.21
CA LEU A 15 3.72 -4.06 -4.32
C LEU A 15 2.26 -4.40 -3.97
N ASP A 16 1.47 -4.85 -4.95
CA ASP A 16 0.10 -5.33 -4.71
C ASP A 16 0.11 -6.54 -3.75
N ALA A 17 1.00 -7.52 -3.98
CA ALA A 17 1.14 -8.68 -3.11
C ALA A 17 1.65 -8.32 -1.69
N LEU A 18 2.50 -7.31 -1.57
CA LEU A 18 2.92 -6.77 -0.27
C LEU A 18 1.76 -6.11 0.46
N ALA A 19 0.95 -5.30 -0.25
CA ALA A 19 -0.24 -4.66 0.32
C ALA A 19 -1.24 -5.70 0.82
N ASP A 20 -1.49 -6.77 0.07
CA ASP A 20 -2.38 -7.87 0.48
C ASP A 20 -1.89 -8.57 1.75
N ARG A 21 -0.59 -8.89 1.83
CA ARG A 21 -0.01 -9.52 3.04
C ARG A 21 -0.07 -8.59 4.24
N LEU A 22 0.20 -7.30 4.05
CA LEU A 22 0.14 -6.31 5.11
C LEU A 22 -1.29 -6.15 5.62
N GLU A 23 -2.27 -6.01 4.73
CA GLU A 23 -3.70 -5.91 5.09
C GLU A 23 -4.18 -7.15 5.85
N ALA A 24 -3.79 -8.35 5.40
CA ALA A 24 -4.15 -9.59 6.08
C ALA A 24 -3.56 -9.68 7.50
N GLY A 25 -2.28 -9.31 7.66
CA GLY A 25 -1.62 -9.28 8.98
C GLY A 25 -2.27 -8.26 9.92
N LEU A 26 -2.49 -7.03 9.44
CA LEU A 26 -3.13 -5.97 10.22
C LEU A 26 -4.52 -6.40 10.71
N LYS A 27 -5.34 -6.98 9.81
CA LYS A 27 -6.68 -7.44 10.16
C LYS A 27 -6.68 -8.58 11.19
N ALA A 28 -5.67 -9.45 11.15
CA ALA A 28 -5.53 -10.52 12.14
C ALA A 28 -5.21 -9.96 13.53
N ASP A 29 -4.43 -8.87 13.58
CA ASP A 29 -3.93 -8.28 14.83
C ASP A 29 -4.81 -7.14 15.38
N THR A 30 -5.75 -6.58 14.60
CA THR A 30 -6.69 -5.52 15.03
C THR A 30 -7.33 -5.78 16.41
N PRO A 31 -7.80 -7.00 16.76
CA PRO A 31 -8.39 -7.25 18.07
C PRO A 31 -7.45 -7.00 19.25
N ALA A 32 -6.13 -7.15 19.06
CA ALA A 32 -5.12 -6.95 20.09
C ALA A 32 -4.84 -5.48 20.40
N LEU A 33 -5.36 -4.55 19.59
CA LEU A 33 -5.15 -3.10 19.76
C LEU A 33 -6.04 -2.49 20.85
N LYS A 34 -7.02 -3.24 21.36
CA LYS A 34 -7.85 -2.82 22.49
C LYS A 34 -7.18 -3.24 23.79
N VAL A 35 -6.85 -2.26 24.64
CA VAL A 35 -6.18 -2.49 25.91
C VAL A 35 -7.18 -2.36 27.06
N ASP A 36 -7.33 -3.42 27.84
CA ASP A 36 -8.17 -3.40 29.04
C ASP A 36 -7.44 -2.76 30.22
N ALA A 37 -8.18 -2.08 31.10
CA ALA A 37 -7.62 -1.48 32.30
C ALA A 37 -7.21 -2.57 33.31
N PRO A 38 -5.98 -2.54 33.86
CA PRO A 38 -5.54 -3.52 34.84
C PRO A 38 -6.15 -3.32 36.24
N GLY A 39 -6.83 -2.18 36.46
CA GLY A 39 -7.42 -1.79 37.73
C GLY A 39 -8.59 -0.83 37.56
N LEU A 40 -9.33 -0.59 38.64
CA LEU A 40 -10.48 0.31 38.69
C LEU A 40 -10.11 1.77 39.02
N ASP A 41 -8.85 2.03 39.37
CA ASP A 41 -8.38 3.38 39.64
C ASP A 41 -8.33 4.23 38.37
N GLU A 42 -8.36 5.55 38.56
CA GLU A 42 -8.43 6.50 37.45
C GLU A 42 -7.20 6.43 36.55
N VAL A 43 -6.01 6.17 37.11
CA VAL A 43 -4.77 6.07 36.34
C VAL A 43 -4.82 4.84 35.42
N SER A 44 -5.20 3.67 35.96
CA SER A 44 -5.37 2.45 35.17
C SER A 44 -6.37 2.63 34.02
N ARG A 45 -7.53 3.23 34.28
CA ARG A 45 -8.53 3.47 33.23
C ARG A 45 -8.03 4.44 32.18
N ARG A 46 -7.39 5.54 32.58
CA ARG A 46 -6.89 6.56 31.66
C ARG A 46 -5.71 6.07 30.83
N ALA A 47 -4.84 5.24 31.40
CA ALA A 47 -3.75 4.59 30.68
C ALA A 47 -4.30 3.64 29.60
N ALA A 48 -5.25 2.77 29.95
CA ALA A 48 -5.90 1.86 29.01
C ALA A 48 -6.65 2.60 27.87
N ALA A 49 -7.35 3.69 28.20
CA ALA A 49 -8.00 4.53 27.20
C ALA A 49 -6.97 5.13 26.23
N THR A 50 -5.89 5.71 26.74
CA THR A 50 -4.82 6.29 25.91
C THR A 50 -4.19 5.26 24.98
N LEU A 51 -3.89 4.06 25.49
CA LEU A 51 -3.31 2.98 24.69
C LEU A 51 -4.26 2.48 23.62
N THR A 52 -5.56 2.39 23.94
CA THR A 52 -6.60 2.04 22.95
C THR A 52 -6.71 3.11 21.86
N ASP A 53 -6.64 4.40 22.22
CA ASP A 53 -6.66 5.50 21.24
C ASP A 53 -5.41 5.48 20.31
N VAL A 54 -4.25 5.11 20.86
CA VAL A 54 -3.05 4.83 20.07
C VAL A 54 -3.30 3.66 19.11
N GLY A 55 -3.93 2.58 19.58
CA GLY A 55 -4.33 1.44 18.76
C GLY A 55 -5.25 1.84 17.59
N VAL A 56 -6.27 2.67 17.85
CA VAL A 56 -7.17 3.21 16.81
C VAL A 56 -6.41 4.07 15.79
N SER A 57 -5.51 4.93 16.25
CA SER A 57 -4.70 5.78 15.37
C SER A 57 -3.73 4.97 14.52
N PHE A 58 -3.15 3.92 15.09
CA PHE A 58 -2.30 2.96 14.40
C PHE A 58 -3.07 2.19 13.32
N ASP A 59 -4.26 1.67 13.62
CA ASP A 59 -5.12 0.96 12.66
C ASP A 59 -5.47 1.86 11.46
N SER A 60 -5.95 3.09 11.74
CA SER A 60 -6.25 4.07 10.70
C SER A 60 -5.03 4.39 9.82
N SER A 61 -3.87 4.62 10.43
CA SER A 61 -2.64 4.93 9.68
C SER A 61 -2.17 3.75 8.84
N SER A 62 -2.35 2.53 9.35
CA SER A 62 -1.96 1.30 8.67
C SER A 62 -2.85 1.03 7.46
N VAL A 63 -4.16 1.23 7.58
CA VAL A 63 -5.10 1.17 6.44
C VAL A 63 -4.72 2.18 5.36
N MET A 64 -4.37 3.41 5.74
CA MET A 64 -3.89 4.41 4.78
C MET A 64 -2.59 3.96 4.09
N GLY A 65 -1.63 3.41 4.86
CA GLY A 65 -0.37 2.88 4.31
C GLY A 65 -0.57 1.78 3.27
N VAL A 66 -1.50 0.84 3.52
CA VAL A 66 -1.89 -0.19 2.53
C VAL A 66 -2.43 0.45 1.26
N GLN A 67 -3.29 1.47 1.38
CA GLN A 67 -3.82 2.18 0.21
C GLN A 67 -2.72 2.89 -0.58
N GLU A 68 -1.73 3.49 0.09
CA GLU A 68 -0.60 4.12 -0.60
C GLU A 68 0.23 3.10 -1.38
N LEU A 69 0.49 1.90 -0.84
CA LEU A 69 1.16 0.82 -1.59
C LEU A 69 0.39 0.46 -2.86
N ARG A 70 -0.94 0.34 -2.77
CA ARG A 70 -1.81 0.06 -3.93
C ARG A 70 -1.80 1.20 -4.96
N LYS A 71 -1.74 2.46 -4.51
CA LYS A 71 -1.61 3.63 -5.40
C LYS A 71 -0.27 3.66 -6.13
N LEU A 72 0.82 3.33 -5.43
CA LEU A 72 2.15 3.21 -6.03
C LEU A 72 2.18 2.11 -7.11
N ALA A 73 1.63 0.93 -6.79
CA ALA A 73 1.48 -0.16 -7.77
C ALA A 73 0.67 0.27 -8.99
N ALA A 74 -0.47 0.94 -8.78
CA ALA A 74 -1.30 1.45 -9.86
C ALA A 74 -0.58 2.47 -10.75
N THR A 75 0.14 3.40 -10.15
CA THR A 75 0.96 4.40 -10.86
C THR A 75 2.03 3.72 -11.70
N LEU A 76 2.73 2.74 -11.15
CA LEU A 76 3.80 2.04 -11.85
C LEU A 76 3.26 1.23 -13.04
N ARG A 77 2.10 0.57 -12.89
CA ARG A 77 1.40 -0.09 -14.01
C ARG A 77 0.99 0.91 -15.10
N ALA A 78 0.50 2.08 -14.72
CA ALA A 78 0.11 3.11 -15.68
C ALA A 78 1.32 3.62 -16.48
N GLN A 79 2.45 3.87 -15.81
CA GLN A 79 3.70 4.28 -16.46
C GLN A 79 4.25 3.21 -17.41
N ALA A 80 4.27 1.94 -16.97
CA ALA A 80 4.71 0.83 -17.82
C ALA A 80 3.89 0.71 -19.11
N ARG A 81 2.55 0.78 -18.99
CA ARG A 81 1.64 0.74 -20.14
C ARG A 81 1.82 1.95 -21.05
N GLY A 82 1.98 3.14 -20.47
CA GLY A 82 2.19 4.37 -21.23
C GLY A 82 3.43 4.29 -22.12
N LEU A 83 4.56 3.82 -21.58
CA LEU A 83 5.79 3.68 -22.36
C LEU A 83 5.65 2.63 -23.46
N THR A 84 5.10 1.44 -23.15
CA THR A 84 4.89 0.40 -24.18
C THR A 84 3.98 0.88 -25.31
N GLN A 85 2.95 1.68 -25.01
CA GLN A 85 2.09 2.26 -26.04
C GLN A 85 2.85 3.28 -26.90
N MET A 86 3.63 4.17 -26.29
CA MET A 86 4.44 5.15 -27.02
C MET A 86 5.45 4.47 -27.96
N ASP A 87 6.10 3.39 -27.51
CA ASP A 87 7.04 2.63 -28.35
C ASP A 87 6.33 1.98 -29.55
N ALA A 88 5.12 1.44 -29.35
CA ALA A 88 4.31 0.85 -30.41
C ALA A 88 3.86 1.91 -31.44
N ASP A 89 3.42 3.07 -30.96
CA ASP A 89 2.99 4.18 -31.82
C ASP A 89 4.16 4.71 -32.66
N ASN A 90 5.34 4.88 -32.05
CA ASN A 90 6.56 5.28 -32.76
C ASN A 90 6.98 4.26 -33.82
N ALA A 91 6.92 2.96 -33.50
CA ALA A 91 7.26 1.91 -34.46
C ALA A 91 6.30 1.88 -35.66
N ALA A 92 5.01 2.12 -35.43
CA ALA A 92 4.01 2.21 -36.48
C ALA A 92 4.23 3.42 -37.40
N ASP A 93 4.53 4.59 -36.83
CA ASP A 93 4.78 5.83 -37.60
C ASP A 93 6.04 5.72 -38.48
N LEU A 94 7.12 5.14 -37.92
CA LEU A 94 8.35 4.86 -38.67
C LEU A 94 8.11 3.84 -39.81
N GLY A 95 7.31 2.81 -39.55
CA GLY A 95 6.96 1.81 -40.57
C GLY A 95 6.03 2.35 -41.67
N ALA A 96 5.20 3.35 -41.37
CA ALA A 96 4.35 4.02 -42.35
C ALA A 96 5.12 5.03 -43.24
N SER A 97 6.29 5.48 -42.78
CA SER A 97 7.15 6.44 -43.47
C SER A 97 8.20 5.80 -44.41
N ALA A 98 8.27 4.45 -44.46
CA ALA A 98 9.21 3.66 -45.26
C ALA A 98 8.53 3.06 -46.51
#